data_AF-A0A935YWT1-F1
#
_entry.id   AF-A0A935YWT1-F1
#
_cell.length_a   1.000
_cell.length_b   1.000
_cell.length_c   1.000
_cell.angle_alpha   90.00
_cell.angle_beta   90.00
_cell.angle_gamma   90.00
#
_symmetry.space_group_name_H-M   'P 1'
#
loop_
_entity.id
_entity.type
_entity.pdbx_description
1 polymer ?
#
loop_
_entity_poly.entity_id
_entity_poly.type
_entity_poly.pdbx_seq_one_letter_code
_entity_poly.pdbx_strand_id
1 'polypeptide(L)' 'MKHPATLLIDGKPYLWRDLLKMRREQLEQCRRPDQPALFALKDDRRPAPERSAAGRYAQPSLFTLLEE' A
#
# COMPACT_ATOMS: atom_id res chain seq x y z
N MET A 1 -24.42 2.29 10.55
CA MET A 1 -23.99 2.18 11.96
C MET A 1 -23.61 3.57 12.45
N LYS A 2 -24.00 3.98 13.66
CA LYS A 2 -23.53 5.26 14.23
C LYS A 2 -22.06 5.09 14.60
N HIS A 3 -21.18 5.89 14.01
CA HIS A 3 -19.79 5.90 14.41
C HIS A 3 -19.65 6.56 15.79
N PRO A 4 -18.79 6.02 16.67
CA PRO A 4 -18.50 6.66 17.94
C PRO A 4 -17.89 8.04 17.68
N ALA A 5 -18.32 9.04 18.44
CA ALA A 5 -17.81 10.40 18.28
C ALA A 5 -16.31 10.49 18.61
N THR A 6 -15.85 9.65 19.55
CA THR A 6 -14.48 9.62 20.06
C THR A 6 -13.95 8.18 20.08
N LEU A 7 -12.69 7.98 19.69
CA LEU A 7 -11.94 6.73 19.77
C LEU A 7 -10.74 6.89 20.69
N LEU A 8 -10.38 5.83 21.40
CA LEU A 8 -9.14 5.76 22.18
C LEU A 8 -8.08 5.01 21.36
N ILE A 9 -6.96 5.67 21.11
CA ILE A 9 -5.79 5.10 20.43
C ILE A 9 -4.58 5.36 21.33
N ASP A 10 -3.86 4.32 21.72
CA ASP A 10 -2.71 4.39 22.63
C ASP A 10 -2.99 5.20 23.93
N GLY A 11 -4.18 5.02 24.49
CA GLY A 11 -4.62 5.72 25.71
C GLY A 11 -4.99 7.19 25.52
N LYS A 12 -4.98 7.70 24.28
CA LYS A 12 -5.35 9.09 23.95
C LYS A 12 -6.71 9.15 23.24
N PRO A 13 -7.62 10.04 23.65
CA PRO A 13 -8.91 10.22 23.00
C PRO A 13 -8.77 11.06 21.73
N TYR A 14 -9.40 10.61 20.64
CA TYR A 14 -9.43 11.27 19.34
C TYR A 14 -10.86 11.35 18.82
N LEU A 15 -11.29 12.52 18.36
CA LEU A 15 -12.57 12.63 17.66
C LEU A 15 -12.49 11.93 16.30
N TRP A 16 -13.51 11.16 15.95
CA TRP A 16 -13.57 10.43 14.69
C TRP A 16 -13.40 11.35 13.47
N ARG A 17 -14.03 12.53 13.50
CA ARG A 17 -13.91 13.55 12.45
C ARG A 17 -12.46 14.01 12.25
N ASP A 18 -11.71 14.15 13.33
CA ASP A 18 -10.34 14.65 13.28
C ASP A 18 -9.39 13.56 12.75
N LEU A 19 -9.61 12.29 13.11
CA LEU A 19 -8.93 11.15 12.51
C LEU A 19 -9.14 11.10 10.99
N LEU A 20 -10.39 11.29 10.53
CA LEU A 20 -10.69 11.32 9.10
C LEU A 20 -10.00 12.49 8.39
N LYS A 21 -9.93 13.66 9.04
CA LYS A 21 -9.21 14.83 8.50
C LYS A 21 -7.72 14.53 8.35
N MET A 22 -7.08 14.02 9.41
CA MET A 22 -5.65 13.64 9.38
C MET A 22 -5.37 12.57 8.32
N ARG A 23 -6.27 11.58 8.16
CA ARG A 23 -6.11 10.55 7.12
C ARG A 23 -6.18 11.13 5.72
N ARG A 24 -7.08 12.07 5.45
CA ARG A 24 -7.17 12.75 4.14
C ARG A 24 -5.91 13.55 3.87
N GLU A 25 -5.43 14.32 4.84
CA GLU A 25 -4.18 15.08 4.73
C GLU A 25 -2.99 14.17 4.44
N GLN A 26 -2.88 13.03 5.13
CA GLN A 26 -1.84 12.03 4.87
C GLN A 26 -1.89 11.50 3.42
N LEU A 27 -3.08 11.19 2.91
CA LEU A 27 -3.25 10.71 1.53
C LEU A 27 -2.83 11.77 0.51
N GLU A 28 -3.18 13.05 0.75
CA GLU A 28 -2.73 14.15 -0.10
C GLU A 28 -1.21 14.35 -0.06
N GLN A 29 -0.57 14.16 1.10
CA GLN A 29 0.90 14.19 1.20
C GLN A 29 1.55 12.99 0.49
N CYS A 30 0.98 11.79 0.60
CA CYS A 30 1.47 10.61 -0.13
C CYS A 30 1.31 10.74 -1.65
N ARG A 31 0.36 11.55 -2.13
CA ARG A 31 0.22 11.88 -3.55
C ARG A 31 1.29 12.84 -4.05
N ARG A 32 1.97 13.57 -3.16
CA ARG A 32 3.05 14.46 -3.58
C ARG A 32 4.21 13.60 -4.10
N PRO A 33 4.72 13.90 -5.31
CA PRO A 33 5.81 13.14 -5.93
C PRO A 33 7.13 13.24 -5.17
N ASP A 34 7.19 14.11 -4.16
CA ASP A 34 8.39 14.43 -3.39
C ASP A 34 8.70 13.43 -2.28
N GLN A 35 8.01 12.28 -2.16
CA GLN A 35 8.51 11.23 -1.27
C GLN A 35 9.85 10.74 -1.82
N PRO A 36 10.98 11.03 -1.14
CA PRO A 36 12.26 10.57 -1.62
C PRO A 36 12.23 9.06 -1.56
N ALA A 37 12.44 8.42 -2.70
CA ALA A 37 12.62 6.98 -2.72
C ALA A 37 13.85 6.67 -1.84
N LEU A 38 13.70 5.72 -0.90
CA LEU A 38 14.79 5.25 -0.03
C LEU A 38 16.03 4.83 -0.83
N PHE A 39 15.81 4.41 -2.09
CA PHE A 39 16.82 4.08 -3.08
C PHE A 39 16.42 4.65 -4.43
N ALA A 40 17.39 4.88 -5.32
CA ALA A 40 17.10 5.28 -6.69
C ALA A 40 16.10 4.31 -7.34
N LEU A 41 14.95 4.83 -7.78
CA LEU A 41 13.95 4.05 -8.48
C LEU A 41 14.58 3.55 -9.79
N LYS A 42 14.69 2.24 -9.95
CA LYS A 42 15.14 1.63 -11.20
C LYS A 42 13.93 1.32 -12.06
N ASP A 43 14.06 1.56 -13.36
CA ASP A 43 13.05 1.14 -14.32
C ASP A 43 12.85 -0.38 -14.23
N ASP A 44 11.59 -0.80 -14.20
CA ASP A 44 11.23 -2.21 -14.14
C ASP A 44 11.53 -2.91 -15.46
N ARG A 45 12.67 -3.61 -15.50
CA ARG A 45 13.13 -4.39 -16.66
C ARG A 45 12.58 -5.81 -16.72
N ARG A 46 11.70 -6.20 -15.78
CA ARG A 46 11.06 -7.51 -15.84
C ARG A 46 10.11 -7.60 -17.03
N PRO A 47 9.94 -8.80 -17.62
CA PRO A 47 8.90 -9.06 -18.62
C PRO A 47 7.54 -8.56 -18.15
N ALA A 48 6.69 -8.10 -19.08
CA ALA A 48 5.35 -7.58 -18.78
C ALA A 48 4.52 -8.43 -17.79
N PRO A 49 4.46 -9.78 -17.89
CA PRO A 49 3.70 -10.59 -16.93
C PRO A 49 4.28 -10.56 -15.51
N GLU A 50 5.58 -10.33 -15.33
CA GLU A 50 6.24 -10.38 -14.03
C GLU A 50 6.19 -9.05 -13.24
N ARG A 51 5.73 -7.96 -13.88
CA ARG A 51 5.68 -6.63 -13.25
C ARG A 51 4.65 -6.53 -12.13
N SER A 52 3.58 -7.34 -12.20
CA SER A 52 2.54 -7.41 -11.16
C SER A 52 2.72 -8.64 -10.27
N ALA A 53 2.15 -8.61 -9.05
CA ALA A 53 2.11 -9.79 -8.21
C ALA A 53 1.22 -10.89 -8.84
N ALA A 54 0.03 -10.51 -9.32
CA ALA A 54 -0.90 -11.44 -9.95
C ALA A 54 -0.30 -12.14 -11.17
N GLY A 55 0.37 -11.39 -12.06
CA GLY A 55 0.98 -11.95 -13.26
C GLY A 55 2.15 -12.90 -12.97
N ARG A 56 2.91 -12.68 -11.89
CA ARG A 56 3.95 -13.62 -11.42
C ARG A 56 3.39 -14.98 -11.03
N TYR A 57 2.23 -15.00 -10.40
CA TYR A 57 1.59 -16.23 -9.94
C TYR A 57 0.65 -16.86 -10.98
N ALA A 58 0.41 -16.18 -12.11
CA ALA A 58 -0.36 -16.72 -13.22
C ALA A 58 0.49 -17.57 -14.18
N GLN A 59 1.82 -17.47 -14.11
CA GLN A 59 2.74 -18.32 -14.85
C GLN A 59 3.10 -19.56 -14.04
N PRO A 60 3.40 -20.70 -14.69
CA PRO A 60 3.94 -21.87 -14.01
C PRO A 60 5.15 -21.46 -13.18
N SER A 61 5.15 -21.83 -11.90
CA SER A 61 6.32 -21.60 -11.05
C SER A 61 7.41 -22.61 -11.41
N LEU A 62 8.65 -22.35 -10.98
CA LEU A 62 9.73 -23.33 -11.08
C LEU A 62 9.30 -24.70 -10.52
N PHE A 63 8.52 -24.72 -9.44
CA PHE A 63 7.99 -25.96 -8.86
C PHE A 63 6.95 -26.64 -9.76
N THR A 64 6.14 -25.87 -10.49
CA THR A 64 5.19 -26.39 -11.48
C THR A 64 5.90 -27.06 -12.66
N LEU A 65 7.09 -26.58 -13.04
CA LEU A 65 7.89 -27.14 -14.14
C LEU A 65 8.77 -28.32 -13.71
N LEU A 66 8.92 -28.56 -12.40
CA LEU A 66 9.75 -29.66 -11.86
C LEU A 66 8.91 -30.90 -11.49
N GLU A 67 7.59 -30.80 -11.54
CA GLU A 67 6.64 -31.90 -11.26
C GLU A 67 6.21 -32.66 -12.54
N GLU A 68 6.77 -32.29 -13.71
CA GLU A 68 6.64 -32.99 -15.01
C GLU A 68 7.91 -33.76 -15.36
#